data_AF-A0A9W7C1U3-F1
#
_entry.id   AF-A0A9W7C1U3-F1
#
_cell.length_a   1.000
_cell.length_b   1.000
_cell.length_c   1.000
_cell.angle_alpha   90.00
_cell.angle_beta   90.00
_cell.angle_gamma   90.00
#
_symmetry.space_group_name_H-M   'P 1'
#
loop_
_entity.id
_entity.type
_entity.pdbx_description
1 polymer ?
#
loop_
_entity_poly.entity_id
_entity_poly.type
_entity_poly.pdbx_seq_one_letter_code
_entity_poly.pdbx_strand_id
1 'polypeptide(L)'
;MTFSRIPKSRILVCGGDGTVSWILSSLETLHLSRSPPIAILPLGTGNDLARVHGWGGGYVGESLLEILKDVRDSYTTMLDRWDLTIETDSGTKKVKTFNNYFGIGADAQAALDFHRLRENKPELFFSRMTNKVWYAVLGAEDIFKNSCIDIPRRMTLICDGVEVAIPDDCQGLVFLNIDSYAGGINLWSGGQYPEQIEEEEESWRARNSSVESLHNFGRRKRLESMDDADAPDPHFIPDSQLLESILQRRAADSSCQDGMLDIVSIKGCLHLGQINVGLSQAEKIAQAEKIEIWVDRKFPCQLDGEPWGQGKCKFTVSKKKDQGIMLHKADSKAGGVASEMINVLDWAEERGIIKKSQHDAMTKEFSRRIEARGIKSVSSKDNLVQLGVKSMGKIGAGMRKNISSLGLGLGSTAREEEHFLTYEFSADEKVNFEKEDCTVM
;
A
#
# COMPACT_ATOMS: atom_id res chain seq x y z
N MET A 1 -31.84 4.79 -10.64
CA MET A 1 -31.07 4.91 -11.90
C MET A 1 -29.89 3.96 -11.81
N THR A 2 -29.69 3.06 -12.76
CA THR A 2 -28.59 2.09 -12.71
C THR A 2 -27.32 2.75 -13.25
N PHE A 3 -26.34 3.00 -12.38
CA PHE A 3 -25.04 3.60 -12.71
C PHE A 3 -24.27 2.86 -13.81
N SER A 4 -24.63 1.60 -14.09
CA SER A 4 -24.09 0.77 -15.18
C SER A 4 -24.26 1.37 -16.58
N ARG A 5 -25.08 2.41 -16.74
CA ARG A 5 -25.32 3.09 -18.03
C ARG A 5 -24.49 4.35 -18.26
N ILE A 6 -23.70 4.82 -17.29
CA ILE A 6 -22.85 6.01 -17.44
C ILE A 6 -21.49 5.58 -18.01
N PRO A 7 -21.19 5.86 -19.29
CA PRO A 7 -19.89 5.50 -19.86
C PRO A 7 -18.79 6.35 -19.20
N LYS A 8 -17.67 5.72 -18.84
CA LYS A 8 -16.47 6.37 -18.29
C LYS A 8 -16.65 7.03 -16.91
N SER A 9 -17.59 6.55 -16.10
CA SER A 9 -17.69 6.99 -14.71
C SER A 9 -16.41 6.66 -13.93
N ARG A 10 -16.05 7.55 -13.00
CA ARG A 10 -14.98 7.39 -12.01
C ARG A 10 -15.60 7.52 -10.63
N ILE A 11 -15.12 6.76 -9.66
CA ILE A 11 -15.60 6.82 -8.27
C ILE A 11 -14.54 7.54 -7.43
N LEU A 12 -14.94 8.56 -6.67
CA LEU A 12 -14.11 9.14 -5.62
C LEU A 12 -14.58 8.58 -4.27
N VAL A 13 -13.68 7.92 -3.54
CA VAL A 13 -13.99 7.31 -2.25
C VAL A 13 -13.42 8.18 -1.14
N CYS A 14 -14.30 8.79 -0.36
CA CYS A 14 -13.95 9.60 0.80
C CYS A 14 -13.89 8.72 2.05
N GLY A 15 -12.71 8.20 2.38
CA GLY A 15 -12.57 7.21 3.45
C GLY A 15 -11.14 6.75 3.71
N GLY A 16 -11.01 5.67 4.47
CA GLY A 16 -9.75 4.94 4.66
C GLY A 16 -9.73 3.62 3.89
N ASP A 17 -8.69 2.81 4.11
CA ASP A 17 -8.48 1.53 3.40
C ASP A 17 -9.68 0.59 3.49
N GLY A 18 -10.29 0.44 4.67
CA GLY A 18 -11.49 -0.41 4.84
C GLY A 18 -12.70 0.03 4.00
N THR A 19 -12.90 1.35 3.81
CA THR A 19 -13.97 1.87 2.95
C THR A 19 -13.71 1.52 1.49
N VAL A 20 -12.45 1.64 1.04
CA VAL A 20 -12.04 1.26 -0.31
C VAL A 20 -12.23 -0.24 -0.54
N SER A 21 -11.80 -1.08 0.42
CA SER A 21 -11.98 -2.55 0.39
C SER A 21 -13.45 -2.97 0.30
N TRP A 22 -14.34 -2.27 1.02
CA TRP A 22 -15.78 -2.52 0.96
C TRP A 22 -16.36 -2.18 -0.43
N ILE A 23 -15.94 -1.07 -1.03
CA ILE A 23 -16.39 -0.67 -2.37
C ILE A 23 -15.88 -1.64 -3.43
N LEU A 24 -14.60 -2.05 -3.37
CA LEU A 24 -14.03 -3.06 -4.28
C LEU A 24 -14.83 -4.36 -4.23
N SER A 25 -15.15 -4.85 -3.03
CA SER A 25 -15.95 -6.07 -2.84
C SER A 25 -17.40 -5.91 -3.32
N SER A 26 -17.97 -4.70 -3.16
CA SER A 26 -19.30 -4.38 -3.66
C SER A 26 -19.34 -4.35 -5.19
N LEU A 27 -18.31 -3.77 -5.84
CA LEU A 27 -18.19 -3.74 -7.30
C LEU A 27 -18.01 -5.13 -7.89
N GLU A 28 -17.23 -6.00 -7.25
CA GLU A 28 -17.09 -7.42 -7.61
C GLU A 28 -18.46 -8.12 -7.63
N THR A 29 -19.27 -7.91 -6.59
CA THR A 29 -20.62 -8.52 -6.47
C THR A 29 -21.60 -8.02 -7.55
N LEU A 30 -21.39 -6.81 -8.10
CA LEU A 30 -22.26 -6.23 -9.12
C LEU A 30 -22.02 -6.80 -10.52
N HIS A 31 -20.95 -7.58 -10.74
CA HIS A 31 -20.62 -8.21 -12.02
C HIS A 31 -20.75 -7.25 -13.22
N LEU A 32 -20.26 -6.01 -13.05
CA LEU A 32 -20.35 -4.99 -14.08
C LEU A 32 -19.52 -5.39 -15.31
N SER A 33 -20.04 -5.14 -16.51
CA SER A 33 -19.28 -5.36 -17.75
C SER A 33 -18.01 -4.51 -17.83
N ARG A 34 -17.99 -3.38 -17.10
CA ARG A 34 -16.80 -2.55 -16.88
C ARG A 34 -16.86 -1.92 -15.50
N SER A 35 -15.97 -2.34 -14.61
CA SER A 35 -15.83 -1.72 -13.30
C SER A 35 -15.26 -0.29 -13.44
N PRO A 36 -15.88 0.71 -12.79
CA PRO A 36 -15.35 2.07 -12.78
C PRO A 36 -14.08 2.15 -11.93
N PRO A 37 -13.08 2.95 -12.32
CA PRO A 37 -11.86 3.12 -11.55
C PRO A 37 -12.10 3.98 -10.30
N ILE A 38 -11.36 3.69 -9.23
CA ILE A 38 -11.51 4.31 -7.90
C ILE A 38 -10.35 5.28 -7.60
N ALA A 39 -10.68 6.54 -7.35
CA ALA A 39 -9.81 7.50 -6.66
C ALA A 39 -10.11 7.53 -5.16
N ILE A 40 -9.14 7.96 -4.36
CA ILE A 40 -9.26 7.97 -2.89
C ILE A 40 -9.03 9.39 -2.38
N LEU A 41 -9.98 9.89 -1.58
CA LEU A 41 -9.75 11.03 -0.70
C LEU A 41 -9.42 10.49 0.70
N PRO A 42 -8.16 10.61 1.17
CA PRO A 42 -7.67 9.91 2.36
C PRO A 42 -8.20 10.53 3.67
N LEU A 43 -9.33 10.02 4.15
CA LEU A 43 -9.97 10.44 5.40
C LEU A 43 -9.70 9.48 6.57
N GLY A 44 -9.07 8.33 6.31
CA GLY A 44 -8.71 7.34 7.33
C GLY A 44 -7.45 7.70 8.13
N THR A 45 -6.99 6.74 8.95
CA THR A 45 -5.77 6.87 9.79
C THR A 45 -4.51 6.33 9.09
N GLY A 46 -4.62 5.19 8.39
CA GLY A 46 -3.51 4.59 7.62
C GLY A 46 -3.38 5.22 6.23
N ASN A 47 -4.42 5.00 5.41
CA ASN A 47 -4.54 5.47 4.03
C ASN A 47 -3.42 4.90 3.13
N ASP A 48 -3.05 3.64 3.33
CA ASP A 48 -1.95 3.00 2.61
C ASP A 48 -2.26 2.88 1.10
N LEU A 49 -3.48 2.52 0.73
CA LEU A 49 -3.92 2.52 -0.68
C LEU A 49 -3.87 3.91 -1.30
N ALA A 50 -4.24 4.95 -0.55
CA ALA A 50 -4.19 6.32 -1.05
C ALA A 50 -2.74 6.76 -1.32
N ARG A 51 -1.80 6.37 -0.45
CA ARG A 51 -0.37 6.68 -0.61
C ARG A 51 0.21 6.01 -1.85
N VAL A 52 -0.04 4.71 -2.02
CA VAL A 52 0.45 3.92 -3.16
C VAL A 52 -0.11 4.41 -4.49
N HIS A 53 -1.33 4.96 -4.49
CA HIS A 53 -1.93 5.59 -5.67
C HIS A 53 -1.70 7.11 -5.77
N GLY A 54 -0.78 7.68 -4.97
CA GLY A 54 -0.36 9.08 -5.08
C GLY A 54 -1.36 10.13 -4.55
N TRP A 55 -2.45 9.70 -3.92
CA TRP A 55 -3.45 10.60 -3.28
C TRP A 55 -2.99 11.14 -1.93
N GLY A 56 -1.88 10.61 -1.40
CA GLY A 56 -1.25 11.08 -0.20
C GLY A 56 -1.81 10.46 1.08
N GLY A 57 -1.33 10.99 2.21
CA GLY A 57 -1.50 10.35 3.50
C GLY A 57 -2.71 10.76 4.32
N GLY A 58 -3.37 11.84 3.93
CA GLY A 58 -4.47 12.43 4.67
C GLY A 58 -4.92 13.71 4.01
N TYR A 59 -6.22 13.97 4.07
CA TYR A 59 -6.81 15.22 3.61
C TYR A 59 -6.39 16.39 4.53
N VAL A 60 -5.95 17.49 3.92
CA VAL A 60 -5.46 18.70 4.62
C VAL A 60 -6.29 19.94 4.31
N GLY A 61 -7.47 19.79 3.69
CA GLY A 61 -8.40 20.89 3.43
C GLY A 61 -8.31 21.47 2.02
N GLU A 62 -7.75 20.73 1.07
CA GLU A 62 -7.71 21.12 -0.34
C GLU A 62 -9.11 21.35 -0.93
N SER A 63 -9.22 22.22 -1.95
CA SER A 63 -10.52 22.48 -2.55
C SER A 63 -11.08 21.23 -3.24
N LEU A 64 -12.37 20.93 -3.04
CA LEU A 64 -13.04 19.84 -3.75
C LEU A 64 -12.89 20.00 -5.28
N LEU A 65 -12.88 21.22 -5.81
CA LEU A 65 -12.68 21.46 -7.23
C LEU A 65 -11.29 21.02 -7.72
N GLU A 66 -10.25 21.19 -6.88
CA GLU A 66 -8.90 20.73 -7.19
C GLU A 66 -8.82 19.20 -7.16
N ILE A 67 -9.43 18.59 -6.13
CA ILE A 67 -9.53 17.12 -6.03
C ILE A 67 -10.24 16.55 -7.27
N LEU A 68 -11.35 17.15 -7.71
CA LEU A 68 -12.07 16.68 -8.90
C LEU A 68 -11.26 16.87 -10.19
N LYS A 69 -10.42 17.91 -10.29
CA LYS A 69 -9.48 18.06 -11.41
C LYS A 69 -8.42 16.96 -11.38
N ASP A 70 -7.87 16.65 -10.22
CA ASP A 70 -6.91 15.55 -10.06
C ASP A 70 -7.57 14.20 -10.40
N VAL A 71 -8.81 13.97 -9.97
CA VAL A 71 -9.61 12.78 -10.32
C VAL A 71 -9.85 12.72 -11.82
N ARG A 72 -10.10 13.83 -12.51
CA ARG A 72 -10.24 13.86 -13.97
C ARG A 72 -8.93 13.56 -14.69
N ASP A 73 -7.82 14.08 -14.18
CA ASP A 73 -6.51 14.04 -14.85
C ASP A 73 -5.68 12.79 -14.49
N SER A 74 -6.09 12.05 -13.46
CA SER A 74 -5.52 10.75 -13.06
C SER A 74 -5.62 9.68 -14.16
N TYR A 75 -4.72 8.71 -14.07
CA TYR A 75 -4.67 7.53 -14.94
C TYR A 75 -5.05 6.26 -14.18
N THR A 76 -5.47 5.24 -14.92
CA THR A 76 -5.89 3.97 -14.34
C THR A 76 -4.69 3.09 -14.02
N THR A 77 -4.72 2.48 -12.84
CA THR A 77 -3.78 1.44 -12.40
C THR A 77 -4.56 0.22 -11.92
N MET A 78 -3.90 -0.94 -11.90
CA MET A 78 -4.51 -2.15 -11.37
C MET A 78 -4.11 -2.33 -9.91
N LEU A 79 -4.93 -3.07 -9.17
CA LEU A 79 -4.67 -3.49 -7.82
C LEU A 79 -4.99 -4.97 -7.72
N ASP A 80 -4.00 -5.77 -7.44
CA ASP A 80 -4.16 -7.18 -7.12
C ASP A 80 -4.92 -7.32 -5.81
N ARG A 81 -5.74 -8.35 -5.75
CA ARG A 81 -6.59 -8.64 -4.60
C ARG A 81 -6.41 -10.10 -4.27
N TRP A 82 -6.44 -10.43 -2.99
CA TRP A 82 -5.98 -11.72 -2.51
C TRP A 82 -6.99 -12.35 -1.58
N ASP A 83 -7.17 -13.66 -1.72
CA ASP A 83 -7.98 -14.46 -0.82
C ASP A 83 -7.06 -15.28 0.10
N LEU A 84 -7.26 -15.13 1.40
CA LEU A 84 -6.69 -15.94 2.47
C LEU A 84 -7.69 -17.02 2.85
N THR A 85 -7.42 -18.25 2.45
CA THR A 85 -8.17 -19.44 2.86
C THR A 85 -7.55 -20.01 4.13
N ILE A 86 -8.36 -20.23 5.16
CA ILE A 86 -7.99 -20.82 6.45
C ILE A 86 -8.67 -22.18 6.57
N GLU A 87 -7.87 -23.24 6.67
CA GLU A 87 -8.32 -24.63 6.80
C GLU A 87 -7.83 -25.22 8.12
N THR A 88 -8.76 -25.54 9.02
CA THR A 88 -8.46 -26.13 10.33
C THR A 88 -8.56 -27.65 10.32
N ASP A 89 -7.96 -28.34 11.28
CA ASP A 89 -8.07 -29.80 11.48
C ASP A 89 -9.51 -30.34 11.49
N SER A 90 -10.51 -29.53 11.89
CA SER A 90 -11.93 -29.92 11.85
C SER A 90 -12.56 -29.88 10.44
N GLY A 91 -11.76 -29.65 9.39
CA GLY A 91 -12.23 -29.46 8.01
C GLY A 91 -12.97 -28.14 7.77
N THR A 92 -13.00 -27.24 8.76
CA THR A 92 -13.63 -25.92 8.60
C THR A 92 -12.78 -25.04 7.71
N LYS A 93 -13.39 -24.52 6.64
CA LYS A 93 -12.77 -23.62 5.67
C LYS A 93 -13.39 -22.22 5.76
N LYS A 94 -12.56 -21.21 5.99
CA LYS A 94 -12.96 -19.80 6.00
C LYS A 94 -12.12 -19.02 5.00
N VAL A 95 -12.75 -18.20 4.17
CA VAL A 95 -12.06 -17.34 3.21
C VAL A 95 -12.21 -15.89 3.65
N LYS A 96 -11.11 -15.14 3.62
CA LYS A 96 -11.07 -13.69 3.83
C LYS A 96 -10.37 -13.03 2.64
N THR A 97 -10.87 -11.89 2.18
CA THR A 97 -10.22 -11.11 1.11
C THR A 97 -9.45 -9.94 1.70
N PHE A 98 -8.28 -9.64 1.15
CA PHE A 98 -7.48 -8.47 1.50
C PHE A 98 -6.88 -7.79 0.27
N ASN A 99 -6.55 -6.51 0.44
CA ASN A 99 -6.00 -5.66 -0.62
C ASN A 99 -4.64 -5.05 -0.25
N ASN A 100 -4.27 -5.00 1.04
CA ASN A 100 -3.02 -4.38 1.46
C ASN A 100 -2.03 -5.45 1.91
N TYR A 101 -2.32 -6.12 3.03
CA TYR A 101 -1.39 -7.07 3.60
C TYR A 101 -2.03 -8.03 4.61
N PHE A 102 -1.42 -9.21 4.72
CA PHE A 102 -1.68 -10.20 5.76
C PHE A 102 -0.45 -10.31 6.67
N GLY A 103 -0.64 -10.42 7.97
CA GLY A 103 0.45 -10.55 8.95
C GLY A 103 0.20 -11.65 9.97
N ILE A 104 1.27 -12.32 10.39
CA ILE A 104 1.25 -13.36 11.42
C ILE A 104 2.47 -13.22 12.34
N GLY A 105 2.23 -13.21 13.65
CA GLY A 105 3.30 -13.04 14.65
C GLY A 105 3.35 -11.63 15.23
N ALA A 106 4.55 -11.08 15.41
CA ALA A 106 4.79 -9.87 16.19
C ALA A 106 4.00 -8.64 15.71
N ASP A 107 3.86 -8.46 14.39
CA ASP A 107 3.07 -7.35 13.83
C ASP A 107 1.58 -7.48 14.20
N ALA A 108 1.04 -8.67 14.02
CA ALA A 108 -0.34 -8.99 14.33
C ALA A 108 -0.61 -8.93 15.84
N GLN A 109 0.38 -9.27 16.67
CA GLN A 109 0.29 -9.15 18.11
C GLN A 109 0.17 -7.68 18.51
N ALA A 110 1.01 -6.80 17.95
CA ALA A 110 0.91 -5.36 18.17
C ALA A 110 -0.45 -4.80 17.74
N ALA A 111 -0.96 -5.22 16.58
CA ALA A 111 -2.30 -4.84 16.11
C ALA A 111 -3.42 -5.34 17.04
N LEU A 112 -3.32 -6.59 17.53
CA LEU A 112 -4.29 -7.19 18.44
C LEU A 112 -4.33 -6.48 19.80
N ASP A 113 -3.18 -6.13 20.33
CA ASP A 113 -3.10 -5.44 21.62
C ASP A 113 -3.50 -3.96 21.53
N PHE A 114 -3.19 -3.30 20.41
CA PHE A 114 -3.75 -1.99 20.09
C PHE A 114 -5.27 -2.03 20.03
N HIS A 115 -5.85 -3.03 19.36
CA HIS A 115 -7.30 -3.22 19.29
C HIS A 115 -7.93 -3.41 20.67
N ARG A 116 -7.38 -4.28 21.52
CA ARG A 116 -7.84 -4.48 22.90
C ARG A 116 -7.74 -3.22 23.74
N LEU A 117 -6.66 -2.45 23.58
CA LEU A 117 -6.49 -1.20 24.31
C LEU A 117 -7.55 -0.17 23.89
N ARG A 118 -7.88 -0.12 22.59
CA ARG A 118 -8.95 0.72 22.04
C ARG A 118 -10.33 0.34 22.53
N GLU A 119 -10.65 -0.94 22.63
CA GLU A 119 -11.93 -1.39 23.19
C GLU A 119 -12.06 -1.07 24.68
N ASN A 120 -10.96 -1.20 25.44
CA ASN A 120 -10.98 -0.99 26.89
C ASN A 120 -10.90 0.48 27.30
N LYS A 121 -10.28 1.36 26.49
CA LYS A 121 -10.04 2.78 26.77
C LYS A 121 -10.20 3.65 25.52
N PRO A 122 -11.41 3.81 24.97
CA PRO A 122 -11.64 4.57 23.75
C PRO A 122 -11.19 6.05 23.89
N GLU A 123 -11.18 6.59 25.11
CA GLU A 123 -10.72 7.94 25.41
C GLU A 123 -9.22 8.19 25.22
N LEU A 124 -8.43 7.19 24.84
CA LEU A 124 -7.02 7.38 24.48
C LEU A 124 -6.80 7.58 22.97
N PHE A 125 -7.87 7.51 22.16
CA PHE A 125 -7.81 7.41 20.69
C PHE A 125 -8.55 8.54 19.95
N PHE A 126 -8.42 9.78 20.43
CA PHE A 126 -9.16 10.93 19.90
C PHE A 126 -8.53 11.60 18.68
N SER A 127 -7.30 11.25 18.28
CA SER A 127 -6.66 11.85 17.10
C SER A 127 -5.86 10.84 16.27
N ARG A 128 -5.78 11.10 14.95
CA ARG A 128 -4.96 10.31 14.01
C ARG A 128 -3.50 10.20 14.44
N MET A 129 -2.97 11.28 15.02
CA MET A 129 -1.59 11.34 15.52
C MET A 129 -1.41 10.53 16.81
N THR A 130 -2.41 10.57 17.71
CA THR A 130 -2.42 9.76 18.94
C THR A 130 -2.49 8.26 18.63
N ASN A 131 -3.26 7.87 17.60
CA ASN A 131 -3.34 6.49 17.14
C ASN A 131 -1.97 5.97 16.68
N LYS A 132 -1.20 6.77 15.91
CA LYS A 132 0.16 6.41 15.47
C LYS A 132 1.17 6.34 16.62
N VAL A 133 1.07 7.23 17.61
CA VAL A 133 1.97 7.25 18.78
C VAL A 133 1.82 5.99 19.63
N TRP A 134 0.61 5.46 19.80
CA TRP A 134 0.41 4.21 20.55
C TRP A 134 1.09 3.00 19.89
N TYR A 135 1.18 2.92 18.57
CA TYR A 135 1.97 1.88 17.89
C TYR A 135 3.46 1.96 18.25
N ALA A 136 4.00 3.18 18.39
CA ALA A 136 5.40 3.41 18.77
C ALA A 136 5.64 3.16 20.28
N VAL A 137 4.72 3.59 21.15
CA VAL A 137 4.85 3.43 22.61
C VAL A 137 4.64 1.98 23.05
N LEU A 138 3.63 1.30 22.50
CA LEU A 138 3.42 -0.13 22.78
C LEU A 138 4.56 -0.99 22.21
N GLY A 139 5.18 -0.59 21.11
CA GLY A 139 6.37 -1.26 20.57
C GLY A 139 7.66 -1.03 21.39
N ALA A 140 7.71 0.04 22.20
CA ALA A 140 8.87 0.43 23.01
C ALA A 140 8.80 -0.07 24.47
N GLU A 141 7.59 -0.28 25.01
CA GLU A 141 7.43 -1.00 26.28
C GLU A 141 7.38 -2.50 25.98
N ASP A 142 8.40 -3.26 26.39
CA ASP A 142 8.56 -4.72 26.27
C ASP A 142 7.45 -5.54 27.00
N ILE A 143 6.17 -5.24 26.79
CA ILE A 143 5.01 -5.93 27.39
C ILE A 143 4.28 -6.76 26.33
N PHE A 144 5.02 -7.42 25.43
CA PHE A 144 4.46 -8.44 24.56
C PHE A 144 4.97 -9.82 24.94
N LYS A 145 4.20 -10.47 25.81
CA LYS A 145 4.37 -11.87 26.25
C LYS A 145 4.64 -12.79 25.05
N ASN A 146 5.78 -13.48 25.04
CA ASN A 146 6.14 -14.85 24.61
C ASN A 146 5.29 -15.63 23.56
N SER A 147 4.33 -15.03 22.86
CA SER A 147 3.37 -15.73 21.98
C SER A 147 3.97 -16.04 20.62
N CYS A 148 4.89 -15.18 20.13
CA CYS A 148 5.48 -15.26 18.80
C CYS A 148 6.95 -15.75 18.80
N ILE A 149 7.44 -16.27 19.92
CA ILE A 149 8.77 -16.89 19.99
C ILE A 149 8.74 -18.18 19.16
N ASP A 150 9.79 -18.39 18.36
CA ASP A 150 10.09 -19.65 17.65
C ASP A 150 9.24 -19.90 16.38
N ILE A 151 8.85 -18.85 15.63
CA ILE A 151 8.17 -18.99 14.33
C ILE A 151 8.86 -20.02 13.41
N PRO A 152 10.20 -19.99 13.23
CA PRO A 152 10.88 -20.92 12.32
C PRO A 152 10.68 -22.40 12.65
N ARG A 153 10.42 -22.74 13.92
CA ARG A 153 10.17 -24.14 14.35
C ARG A 153 8.70 -24.53 14.37
N ARG A 154 7.81 -23.58 14.15
CA ARG A 154 6.35 -23.72 14.35
C ARG A 154 5.54 -23.42 13.10
N MET A 155 6.20 -22.90 12.07
CA MET A 155 5.60 -22.57 10.79
C MET A 155 6.40 -23.17 9.65
N THR A 156 5.68 -23.70 8.67
CA THR A 156 6.23 -24.04 7.36
C THR A 156 5.68 -23.06 6.34
N LEU A 157 6.57 -22.41 5.58
CA LEU A 157 6.23 -21.47 4.53
C LEU A 157 6.56 -22.09 3.17
N ILE A 158 5.57 -22.15 2.28
CA ILE A 158 5.72 -22.67 0.93
C ILE A 158 5.36 -21.56 -0.05
N CYS A 159 6.29 -21.26 -0.95
CA CYS A 159 6.18 -20.25 -1.98
C CYS A 159 6.28 -20.94 -3.34
N ASP A 160 5.19 -20.89 -4.12
CA ASP A 160 5.09 -21.50 -5.45
C ASP A 160 5.51 -22.98 -5.48
N GLY A 161 5.18 -23.70 -4.42
CA GLY A 161 5.50 -25.12 -4.25
C GLY A 161 6.87 -25.41 -3.63
N VAL A 162 7.68 -24.39 -3.34
CA VAL A 162 8.99 -24.54 -2.68
C VAL A 162 8.90 -24.12 -1.23
N GLU A 163 9.39 -24.96 -0.32
CA GLU A 163 9.55 -24.56 1.07
C GLU A 163 10.66 -23.52 1.20
N VAL A 164 10.32 -22.36 1.76
CA VAL A 164 11.25 -21.24 1.99
C VAL A 164 11.59 -21.19 3.46
N ALA A 165 12.88 -21.28 3.77
CA ALA A 165 13.38 -21.22 5.13
C ALA A 165 13.11 -19.85 5.77
N ILE A 166 12.50 -19.87 6.96
CA ILE A 166 12.24 -18.67 7.76
C ILE A 166 13.50 -18.35 8.60
N PRO A 167 13.97 -17.09 8.65
CA PRO A 167 15.13 -16.69 9.46
C PRO A 167 14.98 -17.07 10.95
N ASP A 168 16.06 -17.50 11.61
CA ASP A 168 16.04 -17.96 13.02
C ASP A 168 15.57 -16.90 14.02
N ASP A 169 15.80 -15.63 13.71
CA ASP A 169 15.39 -14.48 14.52
C ASP A 169 14.01 -13.92 14.15
N CYS A 170 13.30 -14.57 13.21
CA CYS A 170 11.95 -14.19 12.80
C CYS A 170 10.96 -14.36 13.96
N GLN A 171 10.24 -13.28 14.25
CA GLN A 171 9.12 -13.24 15.18
C GLN A 171 7.80 -12.81 14.52
N GLY A 172 7.82 -12.47 13.23
CA GLY A 172 6.63 -12.24 12.43
C GLY A 172 6.90 -12.31 10.93
N LEU A 173 5.88 -12.69 10.18
CA LEU A 173 5.86 -12.66 8.72
C LEU A 173 4.75 -11.73 8.25
N VAL A 174 5.08 -10.87 7.28
CA VAL A 174 4.11 -9.98 6.64
C VAL A 174 4.13 -10.24 5.14
N PHE A 175 2.94 -10.39 4.58
CA PHE A 175 2.67 -10.68 3.17
C PHE A 175 2.07 -9.41 2.56
N LEU A 176 2.86 -8.70 1.77
CA LEU A 176 2.56 -7.37 1.26
C LEU A 176 2.09 -7.45 -0.20
N ASN A 177 0.90 -6.91 -0.47
CA ASN A 177 0.44 -6.62 -1.82
C ASN A 177 0.79 -5.19 -2.24
N ILE A 178 1.00 -4.29 -1.28
CA ILE A 178 1.32 -2.90 -1.55
C ILE A 178 2.56 -2.48 -0.77
N ASP A 179 3.31 -1.56 -1.35
CA ASP A 179 4.48 -0.95 -0.71
C ASP A 179 4.10 0.22 0.21
N SER A 180 3.21 -0.06 1.17
CA SER A 180 2.83 0.87 2.22
C SER A 180 2.20 0.09 3.36
N TYR A 181 2.82 0.17 4.54
CA TYR A 181 2.41 -0.54 5.74
C TYR A 181 2.07 0.43 6.87
N ALA A 182 1.02 0.14 7.64
CA ALA A 182 0.63 0.86 8.86
C ALA A 182 0.65 2.40 8.74
N GLY A 183 0.17 2.91 7.59
CA GLY A 183 0.06 4.34 7.32
C GLY A 183 1.32 4.98 6.74
N GLY A 184 1.96 4.30 5.80
CA GLY A 184 3.05 4.81 4.96
C GLY A 184 4.46 4.35 5.32
N ILE A 185 4.60 3.36 6.20
CA ILE A 185 5.90 2.74 6.49
C ILE A 185 6.25 1.84 5.31
N ASN A 186 7.45 2.03 4.78
CA ASN A 186 8.04 1.10 3.86
C ASN A 186 8.81 0.06 4.68
N LEU A 187 8.40 -1.21 4.60
CA LEU A 187 9.02 -2.27 5.40
C LEU A 187 10.38 -2.69 4.86
N TRP A 188 10.63 -2.64 3.54
CA TRP A 188 11.80 -3.26 2.93
C TRP A 188 12.35 -2.56 1.67
N SER A 189 11.53 -1.90 0.85
CA SER A 189 11.89 -1.24 -0.42
C SER A 189 12.41 0.21 -0.23
N GLY A 190 12.70 0.64 1.00
CA GLY A 190 13.07 2.00 1.39
C GLY A 190 14.47 2.49 1.01
N GLY A 191 15.12 1.91 -0.01
CA GLY A 191 16.29 2.53 -0.65
C GLY A 191 17.66 2.29 0.01
N GLN A 192 17.83 1.17 0.72
CA GLN A 192 19.15 0.55 0.89
C GLN A 192 18.96 -0.97 0.85
N TYR A 193 19.14 -1.58 -0.33
CA TYR A 193 19.67 -2.94 -0.32
C TYR A 193 21.00 -2.84 0.44
N PRO A 194 21.19 -3.53 1.59
CA PRO A 194 22.40 -3.37 2.37
C PRO A 194 23.62 -3.64 1.48
N GLU A 195 24.77 -3.01 1.77
CA GLU A 195 26.07 -3.31 1.14
C GLU A 195 26.52 -4.80 1.29
N GLN A 196 25.65 -5.63 1.87
CA GLN A 196 25.80 -7.04 2.22
C GLN A 196 24.91 -7.97 1.37
N ILE A 197 24.49 -7.55 0.16
CA ILE A 197 23.66 -8.36 -0.77
C ILE A 197 24.23 -9.79 -0.90
N GLU A 198 25.53 -9.90 -1.11
CA GLU A 198 26.20 -11.19 -1.28
C GLU A 198 26.10 -12.04 0.00
N GLU A 199 26.29 -11.46 1.19
CA GLU A 199 26.19 -12.17 2.46
C GLU A 199 24.74 -12.63 2.76
N GLU A 200 23.75 -11.79 2.46
CA GLU A 200 22.33 -12.15 2.63
C GLU A 200 21.87 -13.20 1.61
N GLU A 201 22.28 -13.08 0.35
CA GLU A 201 22.02 -14.09 -0.67
C GLU A 201 22.71 -15.41 -0.36
N GLU A 202 23.97 -15.39 0.08
CA GLU A 202 24.70 -16.59 0.50
C GLU A 202 24.05 -17.22 1.72
N SER A 203 23.65 -16.43 2.72
CA SER A 203 22.89 -16.88 3.88
C SER A 203 21.55 -17.50 3.47
N TRP A 204 20.82 -16.86 2.55
CA TRP A 204 19.56 -17.40 2.02
C TRP A 204 19.81 -18.71 1.26
N ARG A 205 20.82 -18.75 0.39
CA ARG A 205 21.20 -19.97 -0.36
C ARG A 205 21.60 -21.06 0.61
N ALA A 206 22.41 -20.79 1.62
CA ALA A 206 22.80 -21.78 2.63
C ALA A 206 21.59 -22.37 3.37
N ARG A 207 20.55 -21.56 3.64
CA ARG A 207 19.30 -22.01 4.26
C ARG A 207 18.44 -22.86 3.32
N ASN A 208 18.40 -22.54 2.03
CA ASN A 208 17.45 -23.13 1.06
C ASN A 208 18.05 -24.13 0.03
N SER A 209 19.37 -24.31 -0.03
CA SER A 209 20.03 -25.10 -1.08
C SER A 209 20.37 -26.55 -0.70
N SER A 210 20.33 -26.92 0.58
CA SER A 210 20.64 -28.28 1.01
C SER A 210 19.41 -29.02 1.52
N VAL A 211 19.29 -30.28 1.10
CA VAL A 211 18.31 -31.22 1.65
C VAL A 211 18.46 -31.27 3.18
N GLU A 212 19.67 -31.22 3.73
CA GLU A 212 19.91 -31.18 5.18
C GLU A 212 19.51 -29.86 5.88
N SER A 213 19.55 -28.69 5.21
CA SER A 213 19.09 -27.40 5.78
C SER A 213 17.57 -27.30 5.78
N LEU A 214 16.90 -27.87 4.79
CA LEU A 214 15.45 -28.05 4.76
C LEU A 214 15.00 -29.17 5.74
N HIS A 215 15.80 -30.23 5.93
CA HIS A 215 15.50 -31.35 6.83
C HIS A 215 15.87 -31.14 8.31
N ASN A 216 16.71 -30.14 8.65
CA ASN A 216 17.10 -29.87 10.05
C ASN A 216 16.03 -29.15 10.86
N PHE A 217 14.97 -28.64 10.21
CA PHE A 217 13.79 -28.12 10.90
C PHE A 217 12.74 -29.21 11.11
N GLY A 218 13.02 -30.05 12.12
CA GLY A 218 11.94 -30.60 12.95
C GLY A 218 11.22 -31.84 12.44
N ARG A 219 11.94 -32.91 12.11
CA ARG A 219 11.43 -34.26 12.45
C ARG A 219 11.32 -34.35 13.99
N ARG A 220 10.18 -33.92 14.56
CA ARG A 220 9.57 -34.47 15.79
C ARG A 220 8.25 -33.75 16.08
N LYS A 221 7.15 -34.44 15.75
CA LYS A 221 5.72 -34.05 15.73
C LYS A 221 5.25 -33.33 14.47
N ARG A 222 5.46 -33.98 13.31
CA ARG A 222 4.59 -33.78 12.15
C ARG A 222 3.15 -34.11 12.58
N LEU A 223 2.34 -33.07 12.71
CA LEU A 223 0.95 -33.01 12.26
C LEU A 223 0.13 -34.35 12.23
N GLU A 224 0.03 -35.11 13.33
CA GLU A 224 -0.80 -36.34 13.41
C GLU A 224 -2.34 -36.09 13.31
N SER A 225 -2.81 -34.97 12.75
CA SER A 225 -4.25 -34.63 12.74
C SER A 225 -4.75 -33.79 11.57
N MET A 226 -4.02 -33.70 10.46
CA MET A 226 -4.58 -33.32 9.16
C MET A 226 -4.17 -34.41 8.19
N ASP A 227 -5.10 -34.93 7.39
CA ASP A 227 -4.84 -36.04 6.47
C ASP A 227 -3.49 -35.85 5.75
N ASP A 228 -2.55 -36.77 5.98
CA ASP A 228 -1.14 -36.71 5.52
C ASP A 228 -0.97 -36.54 4.00
N ALA A 229 -2.06 -36.64 3.24
CA ALA A 229 -2.08 -36.53 1.78
C ALA A 229 -1.74 -35.12 1.25
N ASP A 230 -2.06 -34.06 2.02
CA ASP A 230 -1.83 -32.66 1.59
C ASP A 230 -0.61 -32.01 2.26
N ALA A 231 0.06 -32.73 3.18
CA ALA A 231 1.29 -32.23 3.80
C ALA A 231 2.42 -32.22 2.76
N PRO A 232 3.34 -31.24 2.80
CA PRO A 232 4.44 -31.16 1.84
C PRO A 232 5.23 -32.46 1.84
N ASP A 233 5.53 -33.01 0.66
CA ASP A 233 6.37 -34.20 0.58
C ASP A 233 7.72 -33.86 1.25
N PRO A 234 8.08 -34.53 2.36
CA PRO A 234 9.33 -34.24 3.05
C PRO A 234 10.56 -34.58 2.19
N HIS A 235 10.36 -35.24 1.05
CA HIS A 235 11.40 -35.54 0.07
C HIS A 235 11.32 -34.67 -1.19
N PHE A 236 10.46 -33.64 -1.20
CA PHE A 236 10.41 -32.68 -2.30
C PHE A 236 11.69 -31.86 -2.33
N ILE A 237 12.54 -32.14 -3.31
CA ILE A 237 13.70 -31.33 -3.63
C ILE A 237 13.25 -30.37 -4.73
N PRO A 238 13.21 -29.05 -4.49
CA PRO A 238 12.87 -28.10 -5.53
C PRO A 238 13.90 -28.18 -6.66
N ASP A 239 13.43 -28.11 -7.91
CA ASP A 239 14.34 -27.99 -9.05
C ASP A 239 15.17 -26.70 -8.89
N SER A 240 16.49 -26.82 -9.12
CA SER A 240 17.44 -25.71 -9.21
C SER A 240 16.90 -24.50 -9.97
N GLN A 241 16.16 -24.70 -11.07
CA GLN A 241 15.57 -23.59 -11.84
C GLN A 241 14.47 -22.85 -11.08
N LEU A 242 13.63 -23.58 -10.35
CA LEU A 242 12.55 -23.00 -9.56
C LEU A 242 13.11 -22.23 -8.35
N LEU A 243 14.15 -22.76 -7.71
CA LEU A 243 14.83 -22.07 -6.61
C LEU A 243 15.48 -20.76 -7.07
N GLU A 244 16.18 -20.77 -8.19
CA GLU A 244 16.76 -19.55 -8.78
C GLU A 244 15.66 -18.55 -9.18
N SER A 245 14.50 -19.02 -9.64
CA SER A 245 13.36 -18.13 -9.93
C SER A 245 12.81 -17.42 -8.69
N ILE A 246 12.84 -18.07 -7.52
CA ILE A 246 12.42 -17.46 -6.25
C ILE A 246 13.46 -16.43 -5.80
N LEU A 247 14.75 -16.76 -5.91
CA LEU A 247 15.85 -15.83 -5.64
C LEU A 247 15.79 -14.57 -6.50
N GLN A 248 15.58 -14.73 -7.80
CA GLN A 248 15.47 -13.60 -8.71
C GLN A 248 14.28 -12.70 -8.37
N ARG A 249 13.12 -13.29 -8.05
CA ARG A 249 11.92 -12.54 -7.65
C ARG A 249 12.04 -11.90 -6.27
N ARG A 250 12.81 -12.50 -5.36
CA ARG A 250 13.14 -11.88 -4.06
C ARG A 250 13.79 -10.52 -4.27
N ALA A 251 14.63 -10.36 -5.28
CA ALA A 251 15.31 -9.09 -5.62
C ALA A 251 14.45 -8.11 -6.45
N ALA A 252 13.26 -8.51 -6.89
CA ALA A 252 12.37 -7.63 -7.64
C ALA A 252 11.69 -6.60 -6.74
N ASP A 253 11.36 -5.42 -7.28
CA ASP A 253 10.65 -4.37 -6.56
C ASP A 253 9.22 -4.79 -6.18
N SER A 254 8.67 -4.16 -5.14
CA SER A 254 7.25 -4.28 -4.81
C SER A 254 6.37 -3.75 -5.93
N SER A 255 5.27 -4.44 -6.20
CA SER A 255 4.23 -3.96 -7.10
C SER A 255 2.88 -4.49 -6.65
N CYS A 256 1.85 -3.66 -6.75
CA CYS A 256 0.48 -4.06 -6.43
C CYS A 256 -0.28 -4.63 -7.64
N GLN A 257 0.42 -4.97 -8.72
CA GLN A 257 -0.18 -5.37 -9.99
C GLN A 257 0.65 -6.39 -10.77
N ASP A 258 1.65 -7.01 -10.14
CA ASP A 258 2.55 -8.00 -10.73
C ASP A 258 2.09 -9.45 -10.56
N GLY A 259 1.03 -9.68 -9.79
CA GLY A 259 0.53 -11.00 -9.45
C GLY A 259 1.22 -11.68 -8.28
N MET A 260 2.01 -10.94 -7.50
CA MET A 260 2.83 -11.49 -6.43
C MET A 260 2.57 -10.80 -5.09
N LEU A 261 2.94 -11.48 -4.01
CA LEU A 261 3.08 -10.88 -2.68
C LEU A 261 4.54 -10.89 -2.26
N ASP A 262 4.99 -9.79 -1.68
CA ASP A 262 6.29 -9.74 -1.00
C ASP A 262 6.15 -10.35 0.40
N ILE A 263 7.06 -11.25 0.74
CA ILE A 263 7.06 -11.94 2.03
C ILE A 263 8.24 -11.42 2.81
N VAL A 264 7.97 -10.71 3.90
CA VAL A 264 9.00 -10.08 4.72
C VAL A 264 9.01 -10.65 6.14
N SER A 265 10.21 -10.81 6.68
CA SER A 265 10.45 -11.25 8.05
C SER A 265 10.77 -10.06 8.96
N ILE A 266 10.17 -10.08 10.15
CA ILE A 266 10.41 -9.10 11.21
C ILE A 266 10.90 -9.78 12.49
N LYS A 267 11.87 -9.15 13.16
CA LYS A 267 12.53 -9.70 14.35
C LYS A 267 11.80 -9.43 15.67
N GLY A 268 10.66 -8.73 15.63
CA GLY A 268 9.85 -8.39 16.82
C GLY A 268 9.34 -6.95 16.82
N CYS A 269 8.68 -6.53 17.90
CA CYS A 269 8.08 -5.20 18.02
C CYS A 269 9.11 -4.07 18.09
N LEU A 270 10.25 -4.28 18.77
CA LEU A 270 11.35 -3.30 18.79
C LEU A 270 11.90 -3.05 17.37
N HIS A 271 12.06 -4.13 16.60
CA HIS A 271 12.49 -4.05 15.20
C HIS A 271 11.49 -3.27 14.34
N LEU A 272 10.19 -3.53 14.50
CA LEU A 272 9.13 -2.74 13.87
C LEU A 272 9.20 -1.26 14.28
N GLY A 273 9.46 -0.96 15.55
CA GLY A 273 9.67 0.39 16.05
C GLY A 273 10.83 1.11 15.36
N GLN A 274 11.95 0.41 15.17
CA GLN A 274 13.13 0.92 14.44
C GLN A 274 12.83 1.15 12.96
N ILE A 275 12.11 0.24 12.31
CA ILE A 275 11.66 0.40 10.91
C ILE A 275 10.80 1.66 10.77
N ASN A 276 9.85 1.86 11.69
CA ASN A 276 8.94 3.02 11.67
C ASN A 276 9.66 4.38 11.73
N VAL A 277 10.84 4.43 12.34
CA VAL A 277 11.67 5.65 12.43
C VAL A 277 12.83 5.67 11.43
N GLY A 278 12.90 4.70 10.51
CA GLY A 278 13.93 4.61 9.48
C GLY A 278 15.32 4.17 9.98
N LEU A 279 15.39 3.47 11.12
CA LEU A 279 16.63 2.95 11.69
C LEU A 279 16.88 1.46 11.37
N SER A 280 15.93 0.77 10.75
CA SER A 280 16.07 -0.63 10.31
C SER A 280 15.16 -0.90 9.10
N GLN A 281 15.29 -2.10 8.52
CA GLN A 281 14.42 -2.63 7.47
C GLN A 281 14.10 -4.10 7.74
N ALA A 282 12.95 -4.57 7.25
CA ALA A 282 12.58 -5.97 7.24
C ALA A 282 13.34 -6.74 6.15
N GLU A 283 13.60 -8.03 6.38
CA GLU A 283 14.21 -8.90 5.37
C GLU A 283 13.11 -9.41 4.42
N LYS A 284 13.16 -9.06 3.14
CA LYS A 284 12.34 -9.75 2.12
C LYS A 284 12.91 -11.15 1.90
N ILE A 285 12.15 -12.18 2.25
CA ILE A 285 12.61 -13.58 2.18
C ILE A 285 12.14 -14.30 0.91
N ALA A 286 11.04 -13.83 0.31
CA ALA A 286 10.52 -14.34 -0.95
C ALA A 286 9.53 -13.36 -1.60
N GLN A 287 9.23 -13.58 -2.87
CA GLN A 287 8.09 -12.99 -3.58
C GLN A 287 7.38 -14.12 -4.34
N ALA A 288 6.07 -14.27 -4.16
CA ALA A 288 5.35 -15.48 -4.61
C ALA A 288 3.89 -15.24 -5.03
N GLU A 289 3.38 -16.07 -5.93
CA GLU A 289 2.00 -16.03 -6.43
C GLU A 289 1.09 -16.95 -5.62
N LYS A 290 1.57 -18.16 -5.29
CA LYS A 290 0.83 -19.13 -4.48
C LYS A 290 1.59 -19.38 -3.19
N ILE A 291 0.95 -19.09 -2.06
CA ILE A 291 1.58 -19.20 -0.75
C ILE A 291 0.77 -20.14 0.13
N GLU A 292 1.45 -21.08 0.78
CA GLU A 292 0.87 -21.94 1.79
C GLU A 292 1.65 -21.79 3.10
N ILE A 293 0.93 -21.64 4.21
CA ILE A 293 1.53 -21.46 5.54
C ILE A 293 0.88 -22.46 6.48
N TRP A 294 1.68 -23.34 7.05
CA TRP A 294 1.22 -24.30 8.04
C TRP A 294 1.60 -23.81 9.41
N VAL A 295 0.64 -23.74 10.34
CA VAL A 295 0.91 -23.32 11.72
C VAL A 295 0.45 -24.41 12.68
N ASP A 296 1.31 -24.82 13.60
CA ASP A 296 1.06 -25.96 14.51
C ASP A 296 0.33 -25.56 15.82
N ARG A 297 0.23 -24.26 16.10
CA ARG A 297 -0.29 -23.69 17.35
C ARG A 297 -1.02 -22.38 17.10
N LYS A 298 -1.52 -21.78 18.19
CA LYS A 298 -2.19 -20.49 18.13
C LYS A 298 -1.20 -19.35 17.89
N PHE A 299 -1.42 -18.57 16.85
CA PHE A 299 -0.69 -17.34 16.54
C PHE A 299 -1.64 -16.13 16.41
N PRO A 300 -1.19 -14.91 16.76
CA PRO A 300 -1.88 -13.70 16.37
C PRO A 300 -1.74 -13.49 14.87
N CYS A 301 -2.84 -13.10 14.24
CA CYS A 301 -2.93 -12.78 12.81
C CYS A 301 -3.62 -11.43 12.62
N GLN A 302 -3.31 -10.73 11.54
CA GLN A 302 -4.03 -9.53 11.11
C GLN A 302 -4.16 -9.49 9.59
N LEU A 303 -5.22 -8.84 9.10
CA LEU A 303 -5.51 -8.76 7.68
C LEU A 303 -6.12 -7.38 7.41
N ASP A 304 -5.41 -6.56 6.62
CA ASP A 304 -5.75 -5.15 6.37
C ASP A 304 -6.06 -4.35 7.66
N GLY A 305 -5.37 -4.68 8.76
CA GLY A 305 -5.54 -4.02 10.06
C GLY A 305 -6.63 -4.62 10.97
N GLU A 306 -7.30 -5.72 10.57
CA GLU A 306 -8.22 -6.46 11.42
C GLU A 306 -7.52 -7.64 12.14
N PRO A 307 -7.24 -7.57 13.46
CA PRO A 307 -6.52 -8.62 14.16
C PRO A 307 -7.43 -9.74 14.68
N TRP A 308 -6.91 -10.96 14.78
CA TRP A 308 -7.52 -12.09 15.48
C TRP A 308 -6.47 -13.08 15.99
N GLY A 309 -6.88 -14.04 16.82
CA GLY A 309 -6.04 -15.18 17.18
C GLY A 309 -6.44 -16.42 16.39
N GLN A 310 -5.53 -16.98 15.60
CA GLN A 310 -5.75 -18.17 14.80
C GLN A 310 -5.14 -19.40 15.46
N GLY A 311 -5.91 -20.47 15.64
CA GLY A 311 -5.40 -21.76 16.12
C GLY A 311 -4.62 -22.50 15.02
N LYS A 312 -4.24 -23.76 15.29
CA LYS A 312 -3.61 -24.64 14.29
C LYS A 312 -4.44 -24.68 13.00
N CYS A 313 -3.80 -24.43 11.85
CA CYS A 313 -4.43 -24.45 10.54
C CYS A 313 -3.40 -24.45 9.40
N LYS A 314 -3.89 -24.67 8.18
CA LYS A 314 -3.24 -24.30 6.93
C LYS A 314 -3.85 -23.00 6.42
N PHE A 315 -3.00 -22.04 6.10
CA PHE A 315 -3.37 -20.89 5.28
C PHE A 315 -2.99 -21.15 3.83
N THR A 316 -3.85 -20.77 2.91
CA THR A 316 -3.56 -20.73 1.47
C THR A 316 -3.91 -19.34 0.97
N VAL A 317 -2.92 -18.64 0.42
CA VAL A 317 -3.09 -17.32 -0.18
C VAL A 317 -3.10 -17.47 -1.69
N SER A 318 -4.11 -16.91 -2.34
CA SER A 318 -4.27 -16.97 -3.79
C SER A 318 -4.81 -15.67 -4.35
N LYS A 319 -4.29 -15.27 -5.52
CA LYS A 319 -4.77 -14.10 -6.24
C LYS A 319 -6.21 -14.28 -6.71
N LYS A 320 -7.02 -13.24 -6.52
CA LYS A 320 -8.37 -13.16 -7.08
C LYS A 320 -8.31 -12.92 -8.58
N LYS A 321 -9.29 -13.46 -9.30
CA LYS A 321 -9.43 -13.21 -10.74
C LYS A 321 -9.71 -11.74 -11.05
N ASP A 322 -10.51 -11.11 -10.20
CA ASP A 322 -10.89 -9.71 -10.35
C ASP A 322 -9.90 -8.80 -9.62
N GLN A 323 -9.14 -8.03 -10.41
CA GLN A 323 -8.32 -6.94 -9.91
C GLN A 323 -9.18 -5.71 -9.60
N GLY A 324 -8.77 -4.94 -8.59
CA GLY A 324 -9.25 -3.59 -8.38
C GLY A 324 -8.79 -2.67 -9.51
N ILE A 325 -9.67 -1.80 -9.98
CA ILE A 325 -9.31 -0.75 -10.93
C ILE A 325 -9.23 0.55 -10.15
N MET A 326 -8.03 1.10 -10.06
CA MET A 326 -7.72 2.27 -9.25
C MET A 326 -7.35 3.46 -10.13
N LEU A 327 -7.40 4.66 -9.57
CA LEU A 327 -6.88 5.88 -10.18
C LEU A 327 -5.60 6.27 -9.45
N HIS A 328 -4.53 6.49 -10.18
CA HIS A 328 -3.29 7.04 -9.66
C HIS A 328 -3.21 8.54 -9.98
N LYS A 329 -2.98 9.36 -8.96
CA LYS A 329 -2.92 10.82 -9.11
C LYS A 329 -1.73 11.20 -10.00
N ALA A 330 -1.98 11.96 -11.07
CA ALA A 330 -0.92 12.37 -11.98
C ALA A 330 0.02 13.36 -11.28
N ASP A 331 1.32 13.08 -11.24
CA ASP A 331 2.30 14.03 -10.73
C ASP A 331 2.57 15.13 -11.78
N SER A 332 2.69 16.37 -11.31
CA SER A 332 2.90 17.55 -12.14
C SER A 332 4.38 17.80 -12.48
N LYS A 333 5.30 17.04 -11.88
CA LYS A 333 6.76 17.24 -11.97
C LYS A 333 7.54 15.98 -12.32
N ALA A 334 7.40 15.44 -13.53
CA ALA A 334 8.43 14.59 -14.15
C ALA A 334 8.06 14.36 -15.62
N GLY A 335 9.00 13.88 -16.43
CA GLY A 335 8.84 13.54 -17.86
C GLY A 335 7.67 12.62 -18.24
N GLY A 336 6.88 12.17 -17.25
CA GLY A 336 5.43 11.96 -17.32
C GLY A 336 5.03 10.59 -17.84
N VAL A 337 3.80 10.17 -17.50
CA VAL A 337 3.08 8.99 -18.05
C VAL A 337 3.27 8.84 -19.58
N ALA A 338 3.59 9.92 -20.27
CA ALA A 338 3.95 9.96 -21.68
C ALA A 338 5.21 9.19 -22.06
N SER A 339 6.32 9.31 -21.34
CA SER A 339 7.52 8.51 -21.62
C SER A 339 7.23 7.03 -21.38
N GLU A 340 6.51 6.71 -20.30
CA GLU A 340 6.30 5.31 -19.93
C GLU A 340 5.30 4.62 -20.85
N MET A 341 4.33 5.37 -21.36
CA MET A 341 3.45 4.86 -22.40
C MET A 341 4.23 4.52 -23.68
N ILE A 342 5.23 5.31 -24.06
CA ILE A 342 6.08 4.99 -25.23
C ILE A 342 6.89 3.73 -24.94
N ASN A 343 7.53 3.63 -23.77
CA ASN A 343 8.30 2.45 -23.37
C ASN A 343 7.44 1.16 -23.37
N VAL A 344 6.17 1.25 -22.93
CA VAL A 344 5.22 0.11 -22.97
C VAL A 344 4.86 -0.28 -24.40
N LEU A 345 4.69 0.70 -25.29
CA LEU A 345 4.41 0.44 -26.69
C LEU A 345 5.62 -0.22 -27.38
N ASP A 346 6.84 0.27 -27.13
CA ASP A 346 8.08 -0.33 -27.63
C ASP A 346 8.22 -1.79 -27.15
N TRP A 347 8.05 -2.03 -25.84
CA TRP A 347 8.05 -3.38 -25.26
C TRP A 347 7.00 -4.30 -25.91
N ALA A 348 5.79 -3.79 -26.18
CA ALA A 348 4.72 -4.56 -26.78
C ALA A 348 5.01 -4.91 -28.25
N GLU A 349 5.67 -4.02 -29.00
CA GLU A 349 6.15 -4.31 -30.36
C GLU A 349 7.25 -5.38 -30.33
N GLU A 350 8.25 -5.24 -29.46
CA GLU A 350 9.37 -6.17 -29.31
C GLU A 350 8.91 -7.59 -28.96
N ARG A 351 7.88 -7.72 -28.11
CA ARG A 351 7.27 -9.01 -27.76
C ARG A 351 6.23 -9.51 -28.76
N GLY A 352 5.96 -8.76 -29.83
CA GLY A 352 4.98 -9.13 -30.86
C GLY A 352 3.53 -9.11 -30.38
N ILE A 353 3.24 -8.43 -29.28
CA ILE A 353 1.88 -8.22 -28.77
C ILE A 353 1.11 -7.28 -29.71
N ILE A 354 1.80 -6.28 -30.25
CA ILE A 354 1.29 -5.37 -31.29
C ILE A 354 2.20 -5.38 -32.50
N LYS A 355 1.65 -5.08 -33.68
CA LYS A 355 2.42 -4.85 -34.90
C LYS A 355 3.00 -3.44 -34.89
N LYS A 356 4.12 -3.23 -35.58
CA LYS A 356 4.71 -1.90 -35.83
C LYS A 356 3.71 -0.84 -36.32
N SER A 357 2.78 -1.22 -37.19
CA SER A 357 1.73 -0.30 -37.66
C SER A 357 0.74 0.12 -36.57
N GLN A 358 0.47 -0.76 -35.60
CA GLN A 358 -0.37 -0.45 -34.44
C GLN A 358 0.39 0.42 -33.44
N HIS A 359 1.68 0.13 -33.22
CA HIS A 359 2.59 0.96 -32.45
C HIS A 359 2.60 2.41 -32.97
N ASP A 360 2.96 2.59 -34.25
CA ASP A 360 3.05 3.91 -34.88
C ASP A 360 1.73 4.69 -34.81
N ALA A 361 0.60 4.00 -34.99
CA ALA A 361 -0.73 4.62 -34.90
C ALA A 361 -1.07 5.08 -33.48
N MET A 362 -0.75 4.27 -32.46
CA MET A 362 -0.98 4.60 -31.06
C MET A 362 -0.07 5.73 -30.60
N THR A 363 1.23 5.67 -30.94
CA THR A 363 2.21 6.73 -30.64
C THR A 363 1.82 8.06 -31.28
N LYS A 364 1.41 8.05 -32.55
CA LYS A 364 0.94 9.25 -33.25
C LYS A 364 -0.31 9.85 -32.59
N GLU A 365 -1.30 9.02 -32.26
CA GLU A 365 -2.53 9.49 -31.60
C GLU A 365 -2.26 9.98 -30.17
N PHE A 366 -1.32 9.35 -29.47
CA PHE A 366 -0.91 9.75 -28.13
C PHE A 366 -0.24 11.13 -28.13
N SER A 367 0.77 11.35 -28.98
CA SER A 367 1.44 12.65 -29.15
C SER A 367 0.46 13.77 -29.48
N ARG A 368 -0.47 13.51 -30.43
CA ARG A 368 -1.53 14.47 -30.81
C ARG A 368 -2.40 14.88 -29.61
N ARG A 369 -2.71 13.95 -28.69
CA ARG A 369 -3.53 14.23 -27.50
C ARG A 369 -2.77 14.99 -26.41
N ILE A 370 -1.49 14.69 -26.22
CA ILE A 370 -0.63 15.41 -25.28
C ILE A 370 -0.47 16.87 -25.72
N GLU A 371 -0.19 17.11 -27.00
CA GLU A 371 -0.09 18.47 -27.57
C GLU A 371 -1.41 19.25 -27.40
N ALA A 372 -2.55 18.60 -27.67
CA ALA A 372 -3.87 19.22 -27.48
C ALA A 372 -4.17 19.59 -26.00
N ARG A 373 -3.63 18.84 -25.03
CA ARG A 373 -3.73 19.17 -23.60
C ARG A 373 -2.80 20.32 -23.20
N GLY A 374 -1.57 20.34 -23.75
CA GLY A 374 -0.62 21.44 -23.53
C GLY A 374 -1.13 22.79 -24.06
N ILE A 375 -1.83 22.80 -25.20
CA ILE A 375 -2.42 24.02 -25.76
C ILE A 375 -3.57 24.56 -24.87
N LYS A 376 -4.37 23.68 -24.25
CA LYS A 376 -5.47 24.09 -23.35
C LYS A 376 -4.99 24.62 -21.99
N SER A 377 -3.86 24.10 -21.47
CA SER A 377 -3.29 24.57 -20.19
C SER A 377 -2.63 25.96 -20.33
N VAL A 378 -2.07 26.27 -21.50
CA VAL A 378 -1.56 27.61 -21.84
C VAL A 378 -2.70 28.60 -22.01
N SER A 379 -3.74 28.24 -22.77
CA SER A 379 -4.93 29.10 -22.98
C SER A 379 -5.70 29.43 -21.69
N SER A 380 -5.64 28.58 -20.65
CA SER A 380 -6.32 28.86 -19.36
C SER A 380 -5.51 29.78 -18.43
N LYS A 381 -4.21 29.95 -18.66
CA LYS A 381 -3.36 30.86 -17.87
C LYS A 381 -3.35 32.30 -18.42
N ASP A 382 -3.81 32.52 -19.65
CA ASP A 382 -3.77 33.84 -20.31
C ASP A 382 -4.96 34.76 -20.00
N ASN A 383 -5.90 34.37 -19.13
CA ASN A 383 -7.03 35.23 -18.70
C ASN A 383 -6.80 35.99 -17.38
N LEU A 384 -5.56 36.07 -16.88
CA LEU A 384 -5.24 36.80 -15.63
C LEU A 384 -4.14 37.85 -15.73
N VAL A 385 -3.75 38.30 -16.93
CA VAL A 385 -2.87 39.48 -17.07
C VAL A 385 -3.47 40.46 -18.05
N GLN A 386 -4.55 41.11 -17.63
CA GLN A 386 -4.96 42.40 -18.16
C GLN A 386 -4.79 43.46 -17.09
N LEU A 387 -3.54 43.81 -16.78
CA LEU A 387 -3.15 45.06 -16.12
C LEU A 387 -1.63 45.24 -16.28
N GLY A 388 -1.22 46.29 -17.01
CA GLY A 388 0.15 46.79 -16.94
C GLY A 388 0.89 47.01 -18.24
N VAL A 389 0.28 47.62 -19.26
CA VAL A 389 1.06 48.37 -20.25
C VAL A 389 1.64 49.60 -19.54
N LYS A 390 2.95 49.64 -19.30
CA LYS A 390 3.87 50.79 -19.50
C LYS A 390 5.18 50.61 -18.71
N SER A 391 6.30 50.56 -19.43
CA SER A 391 7.45 51.47 -19.28
C SER A 391 8.78 50.75 -19.51
N MET A 392 9.29 50.88 -20.73
CA MET A 392 10.72 50.90 -21.01
C MET A 392 11.27 52.25 -20.52
N GLY A 393 12.37 52.26 -19.76
CA GLY A 393 13.19 53.46 -19.62
C GLY A 393 14.04 53.60 -18.35
N LYS A 394 15.32 53.25 -18.47
CA LYS A 394 16.53 54.02 -18.07
C LYS A 394 16.81 54.40 -16.58
N ILE A 395 18.05 54.07 -16.18
CA ILE A 395 18.99 54.78 -15.28
C ILE A 395 18.60 54.71 -13.77
N GLY A 396 19.45 54.48 -12.77
CA GLY A 396 20.89 54.37 -12.59
C GLY A 396 21.18 54.43 -11.07
N ALA A 397 22.36 53.94 -10.67
CA ALA A 397 23.12 54.21 -9.43
C ALA A 397 22.41 54.61 -8.11
N GLY A 398 22.77 53.92 -7.01
CA GLY A 398 22.97 54.64 -5.75
C GLY A 398 22.67 53.89 -4.45
N MET A 399 23.75 53.73 -3.66
CA MET A 399 23.78 53.97 -2.21
C MET A 399 23.28 52.88 -1.23
N ARG A 400 24.28 52.36 -0.50
CA ARG A 400 24.20 51.72 0.83
C ARG A 400 23.53 52.65 1.87
N LYS A 401 22.90 52.06 2.91
CA LYS A 401 23.31 52.23 4.32
C LYS A 401 22.48 51.37 5.30
N ASN A 402 23.20 50.68 6.17
CA ASN A 402 22.77 50.14 7.47
C ASN A 402 22.42 51.26 8.46
N ILE A 403 21.64 50.93 9.50
CA ILE A 403 21.67 51.36 10.93
C ILE A 403 20.36 50.81 11.55
N SER A 404 20.35 49.68 12.26
CA SER A 404 20.54 49.51 13.72
C SER A 404 19.65 50.39 14.60
N SER A 405 18.72 49.80 15.38
CA SER A 405 18.75 49.80 16.85
C SER A 405 17.41 49.42 17.52
N LEU A 406 17.51 48.46 18.44
CA LEU A 406 16.88 48.35 19.78
C LEU A 406 15.35 48.42 19.96
N GLY A 407 14.85 47.45 20.75
CA GLY A 407 13.62 47.60 21.52
C GLY A 407 13.09 46.29 22.13
N LEU A 408 13.76 45.78 23.18
CA LEU A 408 13.19 44.77 24.08
C LEU A 408 12.06 45.41 24.92
N GLY A 409 10.92 44.73 25.02
CA GLY A 409 9.83 45.06 25.94
C GLY A 409 8.96 43.84 26.23
N LEU A 410 9.14 43.25 27.41
CA LEU A 410 8.26 42.25 28.02
C LEU A 410 7.02 42.95 28.61
N GLY A 411 5.83 42.35 28.48
CA GLY A 411 4.70 42.69 29.36
C GLY A 411 3.29 42.34 28.87
N SER A 412 2.65 41.42 29.61
CA SER A 412 1.21 41.27 29.91
C SER A 412 0.19 40.86 28.83
N THR A 413 -0.24 39.60 28.97
CA THR A 413 -1.62 39.11 29.06
C THR A 413 -2.78 40.07 28.75
N ALA A 414 -3.56 39.75 27.72
CA ALA A 414 -4.99 40.01 27.67
C ALA A 414 -5.68 38.89 26.89
N ARG A 415 -6.73 38.34 27.50
CA ARG A 415 -7.67 37.38 26.92
C ARG A 415 -8.44 38.06 25.78
N GLU A 416 -8.55 37.41 24.64
CA GLU A 416 -9.64 37.65 23.70
C GLU A 416 -10.43 36.35 23.52
N GLU A 417 -11.70 36.42 23.93
CA GLU A 417 -12.72 35.41 23.71
C GLU A 417 -13.14 35.47 22.24
N GLU A 418 -12.86 34.42 21.46
CA GLU A 418 -13.45 34.28 20.13
C GLU A 418 -14.86 33.70 20.25
N HIS A 419 -15.84 34.54 19.93
CA HIS A 419 -17.21 34.15 19.68
C HIS A 419 -17.29 33.28 18.41
N PHE A 420 -17.58 32.00 18.58
CA PHE A 420 -17.97 31.11 17.48
C PHE A 420 -19.37 31.47 16.99
N LEU A 421 -19.47 32.02 15.78
CA LEU A 421 -20.71 32.03 14.99
C LEU A 421 -20.86 30.65 14.34
N THR A 422 -21.68 29.80 14.95
CA THR A 422 -22.20 28.57 14.34
C THR A 422 -23.15 28.95 13.20
N TYR A 423 -22.78 28.64 11.96
CA TYR A 423 -23.71 28.61 10.84
C TYR A 423 -24.27 27.19 10.69
N GLU A 424 -25.54 27.01 11.05
CA GLU A 424 -26.32 25.84 10.64
C GLU A 424 -26.69 26.00 9.16
N PHE A 425 -26.21 25.09 8.31
CA PHE A 425 -26.70 25.00 6.93
C PHE A 425 -28.07 24.32 6.93
N SER A 426 -29.11 25.12 6.70
CA SER A 426 -30.44 24.65 6.33
C SER A 426 -30.39 24.08 4.92
N ALA A 427 -30.90 22.85 4.76
CA ALA A 427 -31.04 22.17 3.49
C ALA A 427 -32.19 22.79 2.69
N ASP A 428 -31.88 23.73 1.80
CA ASP A 428 -32.64 23.98 0.56
C ASP A 428 -32.00 25.12 -0.25
N GLU A 429 -31.05 24.79 -1.13
CA GLU A 429 -30.72 25.65 -2.26
C GLU A 429 -30.42 24.81 -3.50
N LYS A 430 -31.38 24.78 -4.43
CA LYS A 430 -31.23 24.20 -5.77
C LYS A 430 -30.38 25.13 -6.62
N VAL A 431 -29.13 24.76 -6.84
CA VAL A 431 -28.29 25.38 -7.88
C VAL A 431 -28.46 24.59 -9.17
N ASN A 432 -29.10 25.20 -10.17
CA ASN A 432 -29.20 24.66 -11.53
C ASN A 432 -27.82 24.72 -12.20
N PHE A 433 -27.13 23.59 -12.30
CA PHE A 433 -25.99 23.42 -13.20
C PHE A 433 -26.47 22.79 -14.51
N GLU A 434 -26.33 23.54 -15.61
CA GLU A 434 -26.40 22.98 -16.94
C GLU A 434 -25.26 21.97 -17.15
N LYS A 435 -25.66 20.78 -17.63
CA LYS A 435 -24.86 19.64 -18.11
C LYS A 435 -23.36 19.90 -18.32
N GLU A 436 -22.54 19.34 -17.43
CA GLU A 436 -21.35 18.57 -17.81
C GLU A 436 -21.02 17.58 -16.68
N ASP A 437 -20.75 16.33 -17.07
CA ASP A 437 -20.75 15.14 -16.22
C ASP A 437 -19.67 15.15 -15.13
N CYS A 438 -20.06 15.49 -13.90
CA CYS A 438 -19.43 15.02 -12.66
C CYS A 438 -20.47 15.04 -11.54
N THR A 439 -20.96 13.87 -11.16
CA THR A 439 -21.77 13.72 -9.94
C THR A 439 -20.85 13.25 -8.83
N VAL A 440 -20.65 14.12 -7.83
CA VAL A 440 -19.98 13.79 -6.56
C VAL A 440 -21.05 13.20 -5.64
N MET A 441 -20.79 12.04 -5.05
CA MET A 441 -21.59 11.47 -3.94
C MET A 441 -20.79 11.54 -2.65
#